data_AF-A0A2A5GZ36-F1
#
_entry.id   AF-A0A2A5GZ36-F1
#
_cell.length_a   1.000
_cell.length_b   1.000
_cell.length_c   1.000
_cell.angle_alpha   90.00
_cell.angle_beta   90.00
_cell.angle_gamma   90.00
#
_symmetry.space_group_name_H-M   'P 1'
#
loop_
_entity.id
_entity.type
_entity.pdbx_description
1 polymer ?
#
loop_
_entity_poly.entity_id
_entity_poly.type
_entity_poly.pdbx_seq_one_letter_code
_entity_poly.pdbx_strand_id
1 'polypeptide(L)'
;MKAFSQFTRKNVGAFFIGPLALIPAVFILLSLEIVFNNQASSTMWMGLFPLYAAIGLAIAYPATLFLGVPSVVVLKKHGRLTLTNLLLVGLVPISVATLFVSPTIYFWLFFASCSSSVIIGAWYVYKRIE
;
A
#
# COMPACT_ATOMS: atom_id res chain seq x y z
N MET A 1 -21.47 -23.08 11.34
CA MET A 1 -22.02 -21.79 10.89
C MET A 1 -20.86 -20.91 10.44
N LYS A 2 -20.89 -20.32 9.23
CA LYS A 2 -19.89 -19.31 8.84
C LYS A 2 -20.31 -17.99 9.50
N ALA A 3 -19.60 -17.57 10.56
CA ALA A 3 -19.92 -16.35 11.32
C ALA A 3 -19.83 -15.06 10.48
N PHE A 4 -19.13 -15.09 9.34
CA PHE A 4 -18.94 -13.94 8.46
C PHE A 4 -19.20 -14.30 6.99
N SER A 5 -19.76 -13.34 6.24
CA SER A 5 -19.93 -13.48 4.79
C SER A 5 -18.58 -13.58 4.08
N GLN A 6 -18.54 -14.24 2.92
CA GLN A 6 -17.33 -14.37 2.09
C GLN A 6 -16.70 -12.99 1.80
N PHE A 7 -17.53 -11.98 1.55
CA PHE A 7 -17.09 -10.61 1.33
C PHE A 7 -16.39 -10.00 2.55
N THR A 8 -16.94 -10.22 3.74
CA THR A 8 -16.34 -9.73 4.99
C THR A 8 -15.00 -10.41 5.25
N ARG A 9 -14.92 -11.73 5.06
CA ARG A 9 -13.66 -12.49 5.21
C ARG A 9 -12.57 -11.99 4.26
N LYS A 10 -12.93 -11.70 3.00
CA LYS A 10 -12.01 -11.14 2.00
C LYS A 10 -11.46 -9.78 2.42
N ASN A 11 -12.31 -8.87 2.89
CA ASN A 11 -11.88 -7.54 3.32
C ASN A 11 -11.03 -7.58 4.59
N VAL A 12 -11.40 -8.42 5.56
CA VAL A 12 -10.62 -8.63 6.79
C VAL A 12 -9.24 -9.17 6.45
N GLY A 13 -9.14 -10.20 5.61
CA GLY A 13 -7.85 -10.74 5.17
C GLY A 13 -7.00 -9.70 4.43
N ALA A 14 -7.61 -8.96 3.50
CA ALA A 14 -6.93 -7.90 2.76
C ALA A 14 -6.43 -6.77 3.67
N PHE A 15 -7.18 -6.42 4.73
CA PHE A 15 -6.77 -5.44 5.72
C PHE A 15 -5.56 -5.89 6.56
N PHE A 16 -5.53 -7.14 7.01
CA PHE A 16 -4.42 -7.63 7.84
C PHE A 16 -3.13 -7.86 7.05
N ILE A 17 -3.25 -8.40 5.82
CA ILE A 17 -2.11 -8.87 5.04
C ILE A 17 -1.66 -7.82 4.00
N GLY A 18 -2.58 -7.05 3.42
CA GLY A 18 -2.26 -6.07 2.37
C GLY A 18 -1.17 -5.07 2.77
N PRO A 19 -1.30 -4.37 3.91
CA PRO A 19 -0.30 -3.42 4.39
C PRO A 19 1.09 -4.02 4.58
N LEU A 20 1.21 -5.32 4.87
CA LEU A 20 2.52 -5.98 5.05
C LEU A 20 3.34 -6.00 3.76
N ALA A 21 2.71 -5.88 2.59
CA ALA A 21 3.41 -5.74 1.31
C ALA A 21 4.22 -4.43 1.19
N LEU A 22 4.03 -3.48 2.12
CA LEU A 22 4.87 -2.29 2.23
C LEU A 22 6.31 -2.64 2.61
N ILE A 23 6.52 -3.66 3.46
CA ILE A 23 7.86 -4.04 3.94
C ILE A 23 8.78 -4.43 2.77
N PRO A 24 8.43 -5.39 1.89
CA PRO A 24 9.27 -5.71 0.73
C PRO A 24 9.37 -4.54 -0.25
N ALA A 25 8.37 -3.67 -0.36
CA ALA A 25 8.45 -2.48 -1.22
C ALA A 25 9.51 -1.49 -0.73
N VAL A 26 9.51 -1.17 0.56
CA VAL A 26 10.52 -0.31 1.19
C VAL A 26 11.91 -0.96 1.11
N PHE A 27 12.00 -2.27 1.31
CA PHE A 27 13.27 -2.99 1.15
C PHE A 27 13.86 -2.82 -0.25
N ILE A 28 13.04 -3.01 -1.29
CA ILE A 28 13.48 -2.84 -2.68
C ILE A 28 13.90 -1.39 -2.93
N LEU A 29 13.08 -0.41 -2.53
CA LEU A 29 13.39 1.01 -2.74
C LEU A 29 14.72 1.41 -2.11
N LEU A 30 14.97 1.02 -0.85
CA LEU A 30 16.23 1.34 -0.18
C LEU A 30 17.42 0.58 -0.78
N SER A 31 17.22 -0.64 -1.28
CA SER A 31 18.26 -1.36 -2.03
C SER A 31 18.67 -0.60 -3.29
N LEU A 32 17.69 -0.05 -4.02
CA LEU A 32 17.96 0.74 -5.23
C LEU A 32 18.70 2.03 -4.89
N GLU A 33 18.36 2.69 -3.79
CA GLU A 33 19.08 3.88 -3.30
C GLU A 33 20.55 3.59 -2.96
N ILE A 34 20.85 2.43 -2.36
CA ILE A 34 22.24 2.00 -2.11
C ILE A 34 22.98 1.80 -3.43
N VAL A 35 22.38 1.09 -4.38
CA VAL A 35 23.03 0.72 -5.65
C VAL A 35 23.23 1.92 -6.57
N PHE A 36 22.24 2.80 -6.70
CA PHE A 36 22.28 3.90 -7.68
C PHE A 36 22.81 5.22 -7.13
N ASN A 37 22.63 5.48 -5.82
CA ASN A 37 23.07 6.74 -5.20
C ASN A 37 24.26 6.55 -4.25
N ASN A 38 24.86 5.36 -4.23
CA ASN A 38 26.06 5.01 -3.47
C ASN A 38 25.96 5.36 -1.97
N GLN A 39 24.75 5.22 -1.44
CA GLN A 39 24.42 5.55 -0.05
C GLN A 39 24.99 4.52 0.92
N ALA A 40 25.36 4.96 2.12
CA ALA A 40 25.89 4.07 3.15
C ALA A 40 24.85 3.01 3.55
N SER A 41 25.19 1.74 3.36
CA SER A 41 24.30 0.61 3.64
C SER A 41 23.87 0.57 5.12
N SER A 42 24.75 0.96 6.04
CA SER A 42 24.44 1.05 7.47
C SER A 42 23.32 2.05 7.75
N THR A 43 23.37 3.25 7.16
CA THR A 43 22.34 4.29 7.31
C THR A 43 20.99 3.83 6.74
N MET A 44 21.02 3.18 5.58
CA MET A 44 19.80 2.70 4.92
C MET A 44 19.14 1.55 5.68
N TRP A 45 19.90 0.53 6.06
CA TRP A 45 19.37 -0.69 6.67
C TRP A 45 19.10 -0.58 8.16
N MET A 46 19.97 0.10 8.92
CA MET A 46 19.82 0.22 10.37
C MET A 46 19.04 1.47 10.78
N GLY A 47 19.02 2.50 9.94
CA GLY A 47 18.30 3.75 10.19
C GLY A 47 16.97 3.82 9.46
N LEU A 48 17.00 3.96 8.15
CA LEU A 48 15.82 4.34 7.36
C LEU A 48 14.83 3.20 7.15
N PHE A 49 15.28 1.97 6.96
CA PHE A 49 14.41 0.81 6.76
C PHE A 49 13.42 0.58 7.92
N PRO A 50 13.86 0.41 9.18
CA PRO A 50 12.93 0.19 10.30
C PRO A 50 12.00 1.39 10.50
N LEU A 51 12.51 2.62 10.30
CA LEU A 51 11.72 3.84 10.41
C LEU A 51 10.58 3.89 9.38
N TYR A 52 10.91 3.70 8.10
CA TYR A 52 9.93 3.73 7.01
C TYR A 52 8.98 2.54 7.05
N ALA A 53 9.44 1.36 7.44
CA ALA A 53 8.55 0.21 7.64
C ALA A 53 7.57 0.47 8.79
N ALA A 54 8.04 0.95 9.95
CA ALA A 54 7.19 1.18 11.11
C ALA A 54 6.17 2.31 10.87
N ILE A 55 6.63 3.48 10.43
CA ILE A 55 5.76 4.63 10.15
C ILE A 55 4.84 4.31 8.96
N GLY A 56 5.39 3.69 7.91
CA GLY A 56 4.63 3.30 6.73
C GLY A 56 3.50 2.35 7.06
N LEU A 57 3.74 1.33 7.89
CA LEU A 57 2.70 0.42 8.37
C LEU A 57 1.66 1.14 9.24
N ALA A 58 2.11 2.00 10.17
CA ALA A 58 1.22 2.78 11.03
C ALA A 58 0.25 3.66 10.23
N ILE A 59 0.64 4.11 9.03
CA ILE A 59 -0.22 4.87 8.11
C ILE A 59 -1.03 3.92 7.20
N ALA A 60 -0.42 2.87 6.69
CA ALA A 60 -1.02 1.96 5.71
C ALA A 60 -2.24 1.20 6.27
N TYR A 61 -2.22 0.80 7.54
CA TYR A 61 -3.35 0.14 8.18
C TYR A 61 -4.60 1.05 8.24
N PRO A 62 -4.55 2.25 8.86
CA PRO A 62 -5.66 3.20 8.81
C PRO A 62 -6.11 3.53 7.40
N ALA A 63 -5.17 3.80 6.48
CA ALA A 63 -5.51 4.11 5.09
C ALA A 63 -6.27 2.95 4.41
N THR A 64 -5.85 1.70 4.65
CA THR A 64 -6.55 0.53 4.11
C THR A 64 -7.95 0.38 4.71
N LEU A 65 -8.13 0.67 6.00
CA LEU A 65 -9.43 0.59 6.66
C LEU A 65 -10.40 1.68 6.19
N PHE A 66 -9.96 2.94 6.17
CA PHE A 66 -10.83 4.09 5.92
C PHE A 66 -10.97 4.46 4.44
N LEU A 67 -10.00 4.10 3.60
CA LEU A 67 -10.03 4.38 2.17
C LEU A 67 -10.12 3.09 1.36
N GLY A 68 -9.28 2.10 1.66
CA GLY A 68 -9.21 0.84 0.91
C GLY A 68 -10.52 0.04 0.94
N VAL A 69 -11.01 -0.32 2.13
CA VAL A 69 -12.23 -1.13 2.28
C VAL A 69 -13.46 -0.42 1.69
N PRO A 70 -13.75 0.86 1.96
CA PRO A 70 -14.86 1.57 1.33
C PRO A 70 -14.72 1.61 -0.20
N SER A 71 -13.52 1.81 -0.73
CA SER A 71 -13.28 1.82 -2.18
C SER A 71 -13.62 0.47 -2.81
N VAL A 72 -13.25 -0.64 -2.18
CA VAL A 72 -13.61 -1.99 -2.64
C VAL A 72 -15.13 -2.17 -2.63
N VAL A 73 -15.82 -1.73 -1.58
CA VAL A 73 -17.29 -1.82 -1.47
C VAL A 73 -17.96 -1.03 -2.60
N VAL A 74 -17.54 0.21 -2.82
CA VAL A 74 -18.11 1.10 -3.86
C VAL A 74 -17.83 0.55 -5.26
N LEU A 75 -16.59 0.17 -5.57
CA LEU A 75 -16.22 -0.39 -6.87
C LEU A 75 -16.95 -1.70 -7.16
N LYS A 76 -17.14 -2.56 -6.13
CA LYS A 76 -17.91 -3.80 -6.27
C LYS A 76 -19.38 -3.52 -6.55
N LYS A 77 -20.00 -2.57 -5.83
CA LYS A 77 -21.41 -2.18 -6.02
C LYS A 77 -21.69 -1.74 -7.46
N HIS A 78 -20.73 -1.11 -8.13
CA HIS A 78 -20.86 -0.65 -9.51
C HIS A 78 -20.37 -1.66 -10.56
N GLY A 79 -19.97 -2.88 -10.16
CA GLY A 79 -19.43 -3.88 -11.09
C GLY A 79 -18.07 -3.49 -11.71
N ARG A 80 -17.35 -2.53 -11.10
CA ARG A 80 -16.08 -1.97 -11.60
C ARG A 80 -14.88 -2.40 -10.74
N LEU A 81 -15.01 -3.46 -9.96
CA LEU A 81 -13.93 -3.94 -9.10
C LEU A 81 -12.84 -4.66 -9.90
N THR A 82 -11.83 -3.90 -10.32
CA THR A 82 -10.60 -4.39 -10.98
C THR A 82 -9.38 -3.85 -10.25
N LEU A 83 -8.22 -4.51 -10.41
CA LEU A 83 -6.96 -4.06 -9.84
C LEU A 83 -6.61 -2.64 -10.33
N THR A 84 -6.79 -2.37 -11.62
CA THR A 84 -6.53 -1.06 -12.22
C THR A 84 -7.37 0.03 -11.57
N ASN A 85 -8.67 -0.21 -11.35
CA ASN A 85 -9.53 0.78 -10.72
C ASN A 85 -9.18 1.00 -9.24
N LEU A 86 -8.77 -0.05 -8.53
CA LEU A 86 -8.27 0.09 -7.16
C LEU A 86 -6.97 0.89 -7.09
N LEU A 87 -6.04 0.66 -8.02
CA LEU A 87 -4.80 1.45 -8.13
C LEU A 87 -5.11 2.91 -8.41
N LEU A 88 -5.99 3.22 -9.37
CA LEU A 88 -6.38 4.59 -9.67
C LEU A 88 -7.00 5.29 -8.45
N VAL A 89 -7.94 4.63 -7.76
CA VAL A 89 -8.58 5.19 -6.56
C VAL A 89 -7.57 5.39 -5.43
N GLY A 90 -6.63 4.47 -5.24
CA GLY A 90 -5.61 4.57 -4.19
C GLY A 90 -4.51 5.59 -4.49
N LEU A 91 -4.19 5.84 -5.76
CA LEU A 91 -3.18 6.81 -6.16
C LEU A 91 -3.67 8.26 -6.10
N VAL A 92 -4.96 8.52 -6.30
CA VAL A 92 -5.53 9.88 -6.20
C VAL A 92 -5.20 10.59 -4.88
N PRO A 93 -5.49 10.04 -3.69
CA PRO A 93 -5.19 10.71 -2.42
C PRO A 93 -3.68 10.91 -2.22
N ILE A 94 -2.84 10.04 -2.79
CA ILE A 94 -1.37 10.18 -2.72
C ILE A 94 -0.91 11.33 -3.59
N SER A 95 -1.40 11.41 -4.83
CA SER A 95 -1.11 12.53 -5.71
C SER A 95 -1.48 13.85 -5.05
N VAL A 96 -2.67 13.95 -4.46
CA VAL A 96 -3.10 15.15 -3.73
C VAL A 96 -2.19 15.43 -2.53
N ALA A 97 -1.93 14.46 -1.66
CA ALA A 97 -1.11 14.65 -0.47
C ALA A 97 0.32 15.10 -0.81
N THR A 98 0.95 14.49 -1.81
CA THR A 98 2.32 14.82 -2.22
C THR A 98 2.45 16.23 -2.77
N LEU A 99 1.43 16.74 -3.47
CA LEU A 99 1.42 18.14 -3.95
C LEU A 99 1.52 19.17 -2.81
N PHE A 100 0.95 18.86 -1.64
CA PHE A 100 0.98 19.77 -0.48
C PHE A 100 2.23 19.63 0.39
N VAL A 101 2.88 18.47 0.39
CA VAL A 101 4.08 18.21 1.22
C VAL A 101 5.36 18.54 0.48
N SER A 102 5.51 18.01 -0.74
CA SER A 102 6.68 18.23 -1.59
C SER A 102 6.32 17.90 -3.04
N PRO A 103 6.11 18.90 -3.91
CA PRO A 103 5.65 18.71 -5.29
C PRO A 103 6.79 18.26 -6.21
N THR A 104 7.53 17.22 -5.81
CA THR A 104 8.60 16.62 -6.62
C THR A 104 8.18 15.24 -7.11
N ILE A 105 8.53 14.93 -8.37
CA ILE A 105 8.15 13.66 -8.99
C ILE A 105 8.76 12.46 -8.26
N TYR A 106 9.98 12.60 -7.74
CA TYR A 106 10.66 11.55 -6.97
C TYR A 106 9.93 11.23 -5.67
N PHE A 107 9.48 12.27 -4.95
CA PHE A 107 8.69 12.09 -3.73
C PHE A 107 7.37 11.39 -4.03
N TRP A 108 6.67 11.80 -5.10
CA TRP A 108 5.45 11.11 -5.52
C TRP A 108 5.68 9.64 -5.88
N LEU A 109 6.71 9.33 -6.68
CA LEU A 109 7.05 7.96 -7.09
C LEU A 109 7.34 7.05 -5.89
N PHE A 110 8.00 7.57 -4.85
CA PHE A 110 8.28 6.81 -3.64
C PHE A 110 6.99 6.39 -2.92
N PHE A 111 6.04 7.30 -2.69
CA PHE A 111 4.78 6.96 -2.02
C PHE A 111 3.83 6.16 -2.93
N ALA A 112 3.80 6.47 -4.22
CA ALA A 112 2.99 5.76 -5.21
C ALA A 112 3.39 4.28 -5.31
N SER A 113 4.70 3.98 -5.31
CA SER A 113 5.20 2.60 -5.35
C SER A 113 4.89 1.82 -4.06
N CYS A 114 5.05 2.44 -2.89
CA CYS A 114 4.66 1.85 -1.61
C CYS A 114 3.15 1.52 -1.57
N SER A 115 2.30 2.47 -1.93
CA SER A 115 0.85 2.26 -1.93
C SER A 115 0.38 1.24 -2.97
N SER A 116 0.95 1.29 -4.18
CA SER A 116 0.67 0.29 -5.21
C SER A 116 0.99 -1.12 -4.71
N SER A 117 2.09 -1.28 -3.96
CA SER A 117 2.47 -2.58 -3.37
C SER A 117 1.45 -3.06 -2.34
N VAL A 118 0.95 -2.17 -1.46
CA VAL A 118 -0.13 -2.47 -0.51
C VAL A 118 -1.42 -2.86 -1.24
N ILE A 119 -1.80 -2.13 -2.30
CA ILE A 119 -3.01 -2.41 -3.08
C ILE A 119 -2.90 -3.76 -3.79
N ILE A 120 -1.74 -4.06 -4.39
CA ILE A 120 -1.48 -5.34 -5.06
C ILE A 120 -1.53 -6.49 -4.03
N GLY A 121 -0.90 -6.32 -2.87
CA GLY A 121 -0.94 -7.29 -1.78
C GLY A 121 -2.36 -7.56 -1.29
N ALA A 122 -3.13 -6.50 -1.03
CA ALA A 122 -4.54 -6.58 -0.63
C ALA A 122 -5.39 -7.27 -1.71
N TRP A 123 -5.18 -6.95 -2.99
CA TRP A 123 -5.90 -7.55 -4.11
C TRP A 123 -5.64 -9.04 -4.25
N TYR A 124 -4.38 -9.46 -4.12
CA TYR A 124 -3.99 -10.87 -4.20
C TYR A 124 -4.70 -11.69 -3.11
N VAL A 125 -4.71 -11.18 -1.87
CA VAL A 125 -5.41 -11.81 -0.74
C VAL A 125 -6.92 -11.84 -0.97
N TYR A 126 -7.50 -10.73 -1.42
CA TYR A 126 -8.93 -10.62 -1.72
C TYR A 126 -9.37 -11.65 -2.78
N LYS A 127 -8.52 -11.95 -3.77
CA LYS A 127 -8.79 -12.97 -4.81
C LYS A 127 -8.62 -14.41 -4.32
N ARG A 128 -7.73 -14.67 -3.36
CA ARG A 128 -7.38 -16.01 -2.87
C ARG A 128 -8.31 -16.54 -1.78
N ILE A 129 -8.99 -15.68 -1.02
CA ILE A 129 -9.89 -16.12 0.07
C ILE A 129 -11.22 -16.60 -0.53
N GLU A 130 -11.57 -17.87 -0.34
CA GLU A 130 -12.86 -18.47 -0.75
C GLU A 130 -13.91 -18.48 0.37
#